data_AF-A0A440KFS2-F1
#
_entry.id   AF-A0A440KFS2-F1
#
_cell.length_a   1.000
_cell.length_b   1.000
_cell.length_c   1.000
_cell.angle_alpha   90.00
_cell.angle_beta   90.00
_cell.angle_gamma   90.00
#
_symmetry.space_group_name_H-M   'P 1'
#
loop_
_entity.id
_entity.type
_entity.pdbx_description
1 polymer ?
#
loop_
_entity_poly.entity_id
_entity_poly.type
_entity_poly.pdbx_seq_one_letter_code
_entity_poly.pdbx_strand_id
1 'polypeptide(L)'
;MAANAAQAGKGWLVRMLGGTADGGLSAAAYGAGSGEGARDRVERAAYNAPIGMALGTAGEGIATGAGKLYGRVFRGSDDVARGINPAANVSDAEQFGIPLSRAQATRSVPQSNIENQLRSQGAMSSFDQAQREAVGQSVGSVQSRIAGSQPVIPGQASAYDSIPAALRGKRDELKAASQDAYEASVNNPNVLVSGDAVKSIPSFIRGKLDADQILIDPMYHQGASRAMSFIDDYIGRMPKPGGDVHSVQAQLRWVENLRAGLRKNFPPIGQDAPALKAISSAIDDWTDNVFDRGLVNASDDVLQELKNARSKWSEYKGMTEPRAKVGGRLNPQYEAQARVRNIMEKDLSPEEVGQYLWGTSVASPKNASFMTANELRRHLGADSPQWSGIRQSFWLRATRAGDDAMQPHQIVKNLDGLLEGNGKGVAHVLYSPDEREMMRKFARVMRNLSPAREGINGSNTANRLMPMLNKYATGILTALASGGGFAGGLGPLESMGLGALTGATARGLGSVARTARVGAATRTPVPVNPSGLGGATLRGGGLPMLPDQRRGKALLLRP
;
A
#
# COMPACT_ATOMS: atom_id res chain seq x y z
N MET A 1 -30.72 2.06 48.02
CA MET A 1 -30.40 1.76 49.44
C MET A 1 -29.04 1.08 49.64
N ALA A 2 -28.65 0.10 48.82
CA ALA A 2 -27.36 -0.59 48.92
C ALA A 2 -26.15 0.36 48.79
N ALA A 3 -26.20 1.30 47.84
CA ALA A 3 -25.15 2.31 47.63
C ALA A 3 -24.95 3.23 48.87
N ASN A 4 -26.03 3.66 49.51
CA ASN A 4 -25.99 4.46 50.73
C ASN A 4 -25.47 3.64 51.92
N ALA A 5 -25.80 2.35 52.01
CA ALA A 5 -25.27 1.44 53.02
C ALA A 5 -23.78 1.16 52.84
N ALA A 6 -23.30 1.08 51.58
CA ALA A 6 -21.88 0.94 51.24
C ALA A 6 -21.07 2.21 51.57
N GLN A 7 -21.60 3.39 51.22
CA GLN A 7 -20.97 4.68 51.53
C GLN A 7 -20.94 4.97 53.04
N ALA A 8 -21.93 4.48 53.80
CA ALA A 8 -21.97 4.58 55.26
C ALA A 8 -21.18 3.47 55.99
N GLY A 9 -20.42 2.63 55.27
CA GLY A 9 -19.56 1.59 55.86
C GLY A 9 -20.30 0.45 56.55
N LYS A 10 -21.61 0.25 56.30
CA LYS A 10 -22.40 -0.78 57.00
C LYS A 10 -21.99 -2.20 56.59
N GLY A 11 -22.18 -3.16 57.50
CA GLY A 11 -21.80 -4.56 57.31
C GLY A 11 -22.48 -5.25 56.12
N TRP A 12 -21.88 -6.33 55.63
CA TRP A 12 -22.27 -7.01 54.38
C TRP A 12 -23.75 -7.45 54.36
N LEU A 13 -24.31 -7.86 55.51
CA LEU A 13 -25.70 -8.28 55.62
C LEU A 13 -26.68 -7.13 55.36
N VAL A 14 -26.39 -5.93 55.86
CA VAL A 14 -27.21 -4.72 55.66
C VAL A 14 -27.18 -4.27 54.20
N ARG A 15 -26.02 -4.45 53.59
CA ARG A 15 -25.75 -4.22 52.17
C ARG A 15 -26.54 -5.20 51.29
N MET A 16 -26.55 -6.48 51.66
CA MET A 16 -27.28 -7.53 50.93
C MET A 16 -28.78 -7.31 51.00
N LEU A 17 -29.30 -6.96 52.18
CA LEU A 17 -30.70 -6.61 52.37
C LEU A 17 -31.06 -5.32 51.59
N GLY A 18 -30.15 -4.35 51.51
CA GLY A 18 -30.30 -3.17 50.67
C GLY A 18 -30.36 -3.50 49.17
N GLY A 19 -29.50 -4.40 48.68
CA GLY A 19 -29.50 -4.85 47.30
C GLY A 19 -30.75 -5.67 46.94
N THR A 20 -31.21 -6.50 47.87
CA THR A 20 -32.48 -7.25 47.78
C THR A 20 -33.65 -6.29 47.63
N ALA A 21 -33.73 -5.28 48.49
CA ALA A 21 -34.81 -4.29 48.48
C ALA A 21 -34.79 -3.44 47.20
N ASP A 22 -33.62 -2.93 46.79
CA ASP A 22 -33.49 -2.12 45.57
C ASP A 22 -33.83 -2.93 44.31
N GLY A 23 -33.38 -4.19 44.24
CA GLY A 23 -33.71 -5.11 43.16
C GLY A 23 -35.19 -5.42 43.10
N GLY A 24 -35.81 -5.73 44.25
CA GLY A 24 -37.24 -5.99 44.34
C GLY A 24 -38.11 -4.80 43.93
N LEU A 25 -37.76 -3.60 44.39
CA LEU A 25 -38.48 -2.37 44.05
C LEU A 25 -38.34 -1.98 42.58
N SER A 26 -37.15 -2.12 41.99
CA SER A 26 -36.92 -1.80 40.57
C SER A 26 -37.64 -2.77 39.64
N ALA A 27 -37.62 -4.07 39.94
CA ALA A 27 -38.36 -5.06 39.15
C ALA A 27 -39.88 -4.94 39.34
N ALA A 28 -40.34 -4.61 40.55
CA ALA A 28 -41.75 -4.31 40.80
C ALA A 28 -42.22 -3.07 40.02
N ALA A 29 -41.42 -2.00 40.01
CA ALA A 29 -41.70 -0.78 39.24
C ALA A 29 -41.74 -1.05 37.72
N TYR A 30 -40.83 -1.89 37.22
CA TYR A 30 -40.84 -2.34 35.82
C TYR A 30 -42.09 -3.18 35.48
N GLY A 31 -42.48 -4.10 36.38
CA GLY A 31 -43.73 -4.86 36.25
C GLY A 31 -44.96 -3.96 36.24
N ALA A 32 -45.00 -2.95 37.12
CA ALA A 32 -46.07 -1.96 37.16
C ALA A 32 -46.12 -1.07 35.91
N GLY A 33 -44.97 -0.73 35.31
CA GLY A 33 -44.90 0.09 34.11
C GLY A 33 -45.29 -0.65 32.82
N SER A 34 -45.18 -1.97 32.82
CA SER A 34 -45.37 -2.82 31.63
C SER A 34 -46.72 -3.54 31.57
N GLY A 35 -47.60 -3.31 32.55
CA GLY A 35 -48.96 -3.89 32.56
C GLY A 35 -50.00 -2.98 31.93
N GLU A 36 -51.03 -3.59 31.33
CA GLU A 36 -52.18 -2.89 30.76
C GLU A 36 -53.37 -2.95 31.73
N GLY A 37 -53.72 -1.81 32.32
CA GLY A 37 -54.75 -1.71 33.35
C GLY A 37 -54.23 -1.91 34.78
N ALA A 38 -54.96 -1.37 35.77
CA ALA A 38 -54.47 -1.30 37.15
C ALA A 38 -54.21 -2.68 37.78
N ARG A 39 -55.02 -3.69 37.44
CA ARG A 39 -54.89 -5.05 37.99
C ARG A 39 -53.68 -5.80 37.42
N ASP A 40 -53.47 -5.74 36.10
CA ASP A 40 -52.31 -6.37 35.44
C ASP A 40 -50.99 -5.72 35.87
N ARG A 41 -50.97 -4.40 36.08
CA ARG A 41 -49.79 -3.70 36.62
C ARG A 41 -49.41 -4.17 38.00
N VAL A 42 -50.39 -4.37 38.89
CA VAL A 42 -50.15 -4.87 40.26
C VAL A 42 -49.71 -6.33 40.22
N GLU A 43 -50.32 -7.16 39.38
CA GLU A 43 -49.98 -8.57 39.24
C GLU A 43 -48.57 -8.77 38.67
N ARG A 44 -48.19 -8.00 37.65
CA ARG A 44 -46.83 -8.01 37.08
C ARG A 44 -45.80 -7.41 38.04
N ALA A 45 -46.16 -6.39 38.81
CA ALA A 45 -45.28 -5.85 39.85
C ALA A 45 -45.01 -6.90 40.94
N ALA A 46 -46.06 -7.59 41.39
CA ALA A 46 -45.95 -8.66 42.38
C ALA A 46 -45.16 -9.87 41.86
N TYR A 47 -45.34 -10.23 40.58
CA TYR A 47 -44.59 -11.31 39.93
C TYR A 47 -43.10 -10.99 39.76
N ASN A 48 -42.77 -9.73 39.44
CA ASN A 48 -41.39 -9.33 39.17
C ASN A 48 -40.59 -8.98 40.45
N ALA A 49 -41.25 -8.61 41.55
CA ALA A 49 -40.56 -8.25 42.79
C ALA A 49 -39.64 -9.36 43.34
N PRO A 50 -40.05 -10.65 43.42
CA PRO A 50 -39.18 -11.73 43.87
C PRO A 50 -37.97 -11.96 42.95
N ILE A 51 -38.15 -11.77 41.63
CA ILE A 51 -37.08 -11.91 40.63
C ILE A 51 -36.04 -10.79 40.82
N GLY A 52 -36.52 -9.56 41.03
CA GLY A 52 -35.67 -8.43 41.37
C GLY A 52 -34.90 -8.60 42.67
N MET A 53 -35.55 -9.14 43.71
CA MET A 53 -34.90 -9.45 44.99
C MET A 53 -33.79 -10.50 44.83
N ALA A 54 -34.02 -11.53 44.02
CA ALA A 54 -33.02 -12.56 43.72
C ALA A 54 -31.83 -12.03 42.91
N LEU A 55 -32.07 -11.12 41.96
CA LEU A 55 -31.01 -10.47 41.20
C LEU A 55 -30.23 -9.44 42.04
N GLY A 56 -30.90 -8.75 42.95
CA GLY A 56 -30.28 -7.82 43.90
C GLY A 56 -29.35 -8.50 44.90
N THR A 57 -29.74 -9.67 45.42
CA THR A 57 -28.87 -10.50 46.28
C THR A 57 -27.70 -11.11 45.51
N ALA A 58 -27.94 -11.63 44.30
CA ALA A 58 -26.90 -12.17 43.44
C ALA A 58 -25.89 -11.10 42.98
N GLY A 59 -26.36 -9.89 42.67
CA GLY A 59 -25.51 -8.77 42.26
C GLY A 59 -24.49 -8.35 43.33
N GLU A 60 -24.88 -8.39 44.61
CA GLU A 60 -23.96 -8.06 45.70
C GLU A 60 -23.05 -9.22 46.11
N GLY A 61 -23.54 -10.47 46.05
CA GLY A 61 -22.70 -11.66 46.19
C GLY A 61 -21.60 -11.72 45.13
N ILE A 62 -21.91 -11.30 43.91
CA ILE A 62 -20.94 -11.16 42.81
C ILE A 62 -20.03 -9.94 43.03
N ALA A 63 -20.52 -8.79 43.48
CA ALA A 63 -19.67 -7.62 43.72
C ALA A 63 -18.62 -7.84 44.82
N THR A 64 -18.98 -8.53 45.91
CA THR A 64 -18.10 -8.69 47.09
C THR A 64 -17.16 -9.91 46.97
N GLY A 65 -17.60 -11.00 46.33
CA GLY A 65 -16.78 -12.19 46.08
C GLY A 65 -15.99 -12.12 44.77
N ALA A 66 -16.56 -11.53 43.71
CA ALA A 66 -15.89 -11.40 42.44
C ALA A 66 -15.01 -10.14 42.35
N GLY A 67 -15.05 -9.14 43.23
CA GLY A 67 -14.17 -7.95 43.11
C GLY A 67 -12.67 -8.26 42.97
N LYS A 68 -12.18 -9.34 43.61
CA LYS A 68 -10.79 -9.84 43.44
C LYS A 68 -10.58 -10.67 42.18
N LEU A 69 -11.63 -11.27 41.62
CA LEU A 69 -11.60 -12.08 40.40
C LEU A 69 -11.86 -11.21 39.15
N TYR A 70 -12.79 -10.26 39.21
CA TYR A 70 -13.03 -9.15 38.29
C TYR A 70 -11.77 -8.29 38.15
N GLY A 71 -11.13 -7.94 39.28
CA GLY A 71 -9.83 -7.25 39.27
C GLY A 71 -8.67 -8.07 38.69
N ARG A 72 -8.81 -9.39 38.51
CA ARG A 72 -7.78 -10.27 37.93
C ARG A 72 -8.09 -10.69 36.49
N VAL A 73 -9.37 -10.69 36.10
CA VAL A 73 -9.86 -10.97 34.75
C VAL A 73 -9.94 -9.70 33.89
N PHE A 74 -10.08 -8.52 34.50
CA PHE A 74 -10.18 -7.24 33.78
C PHE A 74 -8.97 -6.29 34.00
N ARG A 75 -7.95 -6.70 34.77
CA ARG A 75 -6.59 -6.10 34.72
C ARG A 75 -5.87 -6.54 33.44
N GLY A 76 -6.36 -6.11 32.29
CA GLY A 76 -5.61 -6.20 31.04
C GLY A 76 -4.92 -4.88 30.69
N SER A 77 -4.62 -4.04 31.69
CA SER A 77 -3.79 -2.83 31.51
C SER A 77 -2.29 -3.16 31.47
N ASP A 78 -1.90 -4.32 32.02
CA ASP A 78 -0.49 -4.71 32.16
C ASP A 78 -0.07 -5.78 31.12
N ASP A 79 -1.03 -6.29 30.34
CA ASP A 79 -0.80 -7.25 29.27
C ASP A 79 -0.52 -6.53 27.94
N VAL A 80 0.51 -5.69 27.91
CA VAL A 80 1.02 -5.11 26.66
C VAL A 80 2.35 -5.76 26.38
N ALA A 81 2.55 -6.29 25.15
CA ALA A 81 3.84 -6.86 24.80
C ALA A 81 4.94 -5.79 24.91
N ARG A 82 6.13 -6.20 25.38
CA ARG A 82 7.24 -5.28 25.64
C ARG A 82 7.59 -4.48 24.39
N GLY A 83 7.67 -3.15 24.52
CA GLY A 83 8.00 -2.25 23.42
C GLY A 83 6.83 -1.91 22.48
N ILE A 84 5.62 -2.39 22.76
CA ILE A 84 4.42 -2.06 21.99
C ILE A 84 3.73 -0.83 22.60
N ASN A 85 3.32 0.09 21.73
CA ASN A 85 2.44 1.20 22.07
C ASN A 85 1.04 0.91 21.49
N PRO A 86 0.08 0.43 22.31
CA PRO A 86 -1.25 0.08 21.82
C PRO A 86 -2.03 1.28 21.27
N ALA A 87 -1.83 2.47 21.85
CA ALA A 87 -2.48 3.68 21.38
C ALA A 87 -2.02 4.06 19.98
N ALA A 88 -0.72 3.90 19.69
CA ALA A 88 -0.19 4.09 18.34
C ALA A 88 -0.75 3.06 17.35
N ASN A 89 -0.88 1.79 17.75
CA ASN A 89 -1.48 0.75 16.90
C ASN A 89 -2.94 1.03 16.56
N VAL A 90 -3.74 1.46 17.55
CA VAL A 90 -5.14 1.82 17.35
C VAL A 90 -5.24 3.06 16.45
N SER A 91 -4.45 4.10 16.71
CA SER A 91 -4.43 5.31 15.87
C SER A 91 -4.02 5.02 14.41
N ASP A 92 -3.03 4.15 14.20
CA ASP A 92 -2.63 3.75 12.84
C ASP A 92 -3.75 2.95 12.15
N ALA A 93 -4.48 2.08 12.87
CA ALA A 93 -5.58 1.32 12.29
C ALA A 93 -6.83 2.16 12.02
N GLU A 94 -7.13 3.13 12.90
CA GLU A 94 -8.20 4.12 12.73
C GLU A 94 -8.01 4.97 11.47
N GLN A 95 -6.77 5.32 11.10
CA GLN A 95 -6.45 6.03 9.85
C GLN A 95 -6.93 5.29 8.59
N PHE A 96 -7.11 3.98 8.68
CA PHE A 96 -7.61 3.10 7.62
C PHE A 96 -9.01 2.56 7.89
N GLY A 97 -9.67 2.96 8.99
CA GLY A 97 -11.00 2.49 9.37
C GLY A 97 -11.04 1.01 9.78
N ILE A 98 -9.91 0.42 10.19
CA ILE A 98 -9.82 -1.01 10.47
C ILE A 98 -9.97 -1.22 11.99
N PRO A 99 -11.02 -1.91 12.45
CA PRO A 99 -11.17 -2.22 13.86
C PRO A 99 -10.11 -3.25 14.27
N LEU A 100 -9.44 -3.02 15.40
CA LEU A 100 -8.52 -4.00 16.00
C LEU A 100 -9.19 -4.68 17.19
N SER A 101 -8.94 -5.98 17.34
CA SER A 101 -9.23 -6.65 18.61
C SER A 101 -8.22 -6.23 19.67
N ARG A 102 -8.55 -6.47 20.95
CA ARG A 102 -7.65 -6.15 22.05
C ARG A 102 -6.29 -6.86 21.92
N ALA A 103 -6.27 -8.13 21.50
CA ALA A 103 -5.03 -8.87 21.27
C ALA A 103 -4.20 -8.27 20.13
N GLN A 104 -4.86 -7.81 19.06
CA GLN A 104 -4.17 -7.18 17.92
C GLN A 104 -3.59 -5.82 18.30
N ALA A 105 -4.32 -5.01 19.06
CA ALA A 105 -3.87 -3.70 19.53
C ALA A 105 -2.70 -3.80 20.52
N THR A 106 -2.78 -4.73 21.49
CA THR A 106 -1.80 -4.89 22.58
C THR A 106 -0.66 -5.86 22.27
N ARG A 107 -0.81 -6.67 21.21
CA ARG A 107 0.07 -7.82 20.88
C ARG A 107 0.22 -8.84 22.02
N SER A 108 -0.73 -8.88 22.94
CA SER A 108 -0.68 -9.78 24.10
C SER A 108 -0.98 -11.23 23.73
N VAL A 109 -0.05 -12.14 24.08
CA VAL A 109 -0.23 -13.59 23.91
C VAL A 109 -1.36 -14.13 24.80
N PRO A 110 -1.46 -13.79 26.10
CA PRO A 110 -2.60 -14.18 26.93
C PRO A 110 -3.96 -13.76 26.34
N GLN A 111 -4.06 -12.52 25.88
CA GLN A 111 -5.28 -11.99 25.27
C GLN A 111 -5.59 -12.70 23.94
N SER A 112 -4.57 -12.97 23.12
CA SER A 112 -4.70 -13.73 21.87
C SER A 112 -5.27 -15.14 22.12
N ASN A 113 -4.84 -15.82 23.18
CA ASN A 113 -5.36 -17.14 23.54
C ASN A 113 -6.85 -17.10 23.92
N ILE A 114 -7.27 -16.08 24.68
CA ILE A 114 -8.68 -15.86 25.03
C ILE A 114 -9.50 -15.62 23.76
N GLU A 115 -9.04 -14.73 22.88
CA GLU A 115 -9.71 -14.43 21.62
C GLU A 115 -9.77 -15.64 20.68
N ASN A 116 -8.71 -16.45 20.59
CA ASN A 116 -8.71 -17.66 19.78
C ASN A 116 -9.71 -18.69 20.31
N GLN A 117 -9.88 -18.80 21.64
CA GLN A 117 -10.93 -19.61 22.23
C GLN A 117 -12.32 -19.05 21.85
N LEU A 118 -12.53 -17.73 21.89
CA LEU A 118 -13.79 -17.12 21.46
C LEU A 118 -14.06 -17.32 19.95
N ARG A 119 -13.05 -17.21 19.09
CA ARG A 119 -13.13 -17.50 17.64
C ARG A 119 -13.51 -18.95 17.39
N SER A 120 -12.88 -19.91 18.09
CA SER A 120 -13.20 -21.34 17.97
C SER A 120 -14.65 -21.67 18.36
N GLN A 121 -15.27 -20.84 19.21
CA GLN A 121 -16.67 -20.95 19.63
C GLN A 121 -17.62 -20.15 18.73
N GLY A 122 -17.12 -19.51 17.67
CA GLY A 122 -17.88 -18.65 16.77
C GLY A 122 -18.29 -17.29 17.34
N ALA A 123 -17.87 -16.94 18.57
CA ALA A 123 -18.30 -15.72 19.25
C ALA A 123 -17.70 -14.42 18.67
N MET A 124 -16.69 -14.54 17.81
CA MET A 124 -16.02 -13.41 17.14
C MET A 124 -16.29 -13.35 15.64
N SER A 125 -17.18 -14.19 15.09
CA SER A 125 -17.42 -14.27 13.64
C SER A 125 -17.88 -12.93 13.04
N SER A 126 -18.76 -12.20 13.71
CA SER A 126 -19.24 -10.88 13.27
C SER A 126 -18.13 -9.81 13.30
N PHE A 127 -17.26 -9.86 14.30
CA PHE A 127 -16.10 -8.97 14.38
C PHE A 127 -15.09 -9.29 13.27
N ASP A 128 -14.77 -10.57 13.08
CA ASP A 128 -13.81 -11.01 12.06
C ASP A 128 -14.34 -10.69 10.65
N GLN A 129 -15.66 -10.80 10.41
CA GLN A 129 -16.30 -10.36 9.17
C GLN A 129 -16.20 -8.85 8.98
N ALA A 130 -16.61 -8.05 9.96
CA ALA A 130 -16.51 -6.59 9.91
C ALA A 130 -15.06 -6.12 9.69
N GLN A 131 -14.08 -6.80 10.32
CA GLN A 131 -12.67 -6.53 10.11
C GLN A 131 -12.23 -6.84 8.67
N ARG A 132 -12.66 -7.96 8.08
CA ARG A 132 -12.34 -8.29 6.67
C ARG A 132 -12.95 -7.29 5.69
N GLU A 133 -14.20 -6.89 5.92
CA GLU A 133 -14.87 -5.87 5.12
C GLU A 133 -14.15 -4.52 5.22
N ALA A 134 -13.76 -4.12 6.44
CA ALA A 134 -12.97 -2.91 6.67
C ALA A 134 -11.59 -2.97 5.99
N VAL A 135 -10.92 -4.12 5.96
CA VAL A 135 -9.68 -4.31 5.19
C VAL A 135 -9.95 -4.11 3.69
N GLY A 136 -11.01 -4.70 3.13
CA GLY A 136 -11.39 -4.51 1.73
C GLY A 136 -11.66 -3.03 1.37
N GLN A 137 -12.42 -2.33 2.22
CA GLN A 137 -12.70 -0.90 2.08
C GLN A 137 -11.43 -0.06 2.20
N SER A 138 -10.55 -0.38 3.15
CA SER A 138 -9.29 0.34 3.35
C SER A 138 -8.38 0.23 2.12
N VAL A 139 -8.32 -0.93 1.47
CA VAL A 139 -7.59 -1.12 0.21
C VAL A 139 -8.11 -0.19 -0.88
N GLY A 140 -9.44 -0.08 -1.02
CA GLY A 140 -10.07 0.86 -1.96
C GLY A 140 -9.82 2.33 -1.61
N SER A 141 -9.82 2.67 -0.31
CA SER A 141 -9.54 4.04 0.15
C SER A 141 -8.11 4.47 -0.16
N VAL A 142 -7.13 3.59 0.05
CA VAL A 142 -5.72 3.86 -0.27
C VAL A 142 -5.52 3.92 -1.77
N GLN A 143 -6.18 3.03 -2.54
CA GLN A 143 -6.16 3.11 -4.00
C GLN A 143 -6.65 4.47 -4.50
N SER A 144 -7.76 4.97 -3.93
CA SER A 144 -8.33 6.27 -4.28
C SER A 144 -7.36 7.43 -3.95
N ARG A 145 -6.64 7.34 -2.82
CA ARG A 145 -5.60 8.32 -2.48
C ARG A 145 -4.42 8.28 -3.46
N ILE A 146 -3.99 7.10 -3.90
CA ILE A 146 -2.93 6.93 -4.92
C ILE A 146 -3.38 7.49 -6.27
N ALA A 147 -4.65 7.28 -6.63
CA ALA A 147 -5.22 7.79 -7.87
C ALA A 147 -5.23 9.33 -7.93
N GLY A 148 -5.44 9.98 -6.78
CA GLY A 148 -5.49 11.44 -6.68
C GLY A 148 -6.71 11.99 -7.41
N SER A 149 -6.49 12.84 -8.42
CA SER A 149 -7.54 13.35 -9.31
C SER A 149 -7.91 12.39 -10.45
N GLN A 150 -7.16 11.30 -10.63
CA GLN A 150 -7.39 10.35 -11.72
C GLN A 150 -8.47 9.32 -11.36
N PRO A 151 -9.15 8.73 -12.36
CA PRO A 151 -10.12 7.67 -12.13
C PRO A 151 -9.52 6.46 -11.42
N VAL A 152 -10.31 5.84 -10.53
CA VAL A 152 -9.94 4.59 -9.87
C VAL A 152 -10.14 3.43 -10.85
N ILE A 153 -9.10 2.63 -11.06
CA ILE A 153 -9.20 1.47 -11.95
C ILE A 153 -9.98 0.32 -11.28
N PRO A 154 -10.84 -0.40 -12.03
CA PRO A 154 -11.64 -1.48 -11.47
C PRO A 154 -10.81 -2.72 -11.09
N GLY A 155 -9.71 -2.98 -11.81
CA GLY A 155 -8.89 -4.17 -11.60
C GLY A 155 -7.44 -4.00 -12.06
N GLN A 156 -6.60 -4.97 -11.70
CA GLN A 156 -5.16 -4.92 -11.98
C GLN A 156 -4.85 -4.82 -13.48
N ALA A 157 -5.58 -5.58 -14.31
CA ALA A 157 -5.37 -5.65 -15.76
C ALA A 157 -5.83 -4.38 -16.49
N SER A 158 -6.94 -3.76 -16.05
CA SER A 158 -7.51 -2.57 -16.68
C SER A 158 -6.57 -1.36 -16.75
N ALA A 159 -5.53 -1.32 -15.91
CA ALA A 159 -4.46 -0.33 -16.01
C ALA A 159 -3.70 -0.38 -17.34
N TYR A 160 -3.70 -1.53 -18.01
CA TYR A 160 -2.88 -1.80 -19.18
C TYR A 160 -3.64 -1.67 -20.51
N ASP A 161 -4.98 -1.60 -20.49
CA ASP A 161 -5.84 -1.56 -21.69
C ASP A 161 -5.46 -0.42 -22.64
N SER A 162 -5.23 0.78 -22.08
CA SER A 162 -5.00 2.00 -22.85
C SER A 162 -3.52 2.31 -23.09
N ILE A 163 -2.60 1.55 -22.49
CA ILE A 163 -1.15 1.82 -22.57
C ILE A 163 -0.62 1.63 -24.00
N PRO A 164 -0.90 0.52 -24.72
CA PRO A 164 -0.41 0.36 -26.09
C PRO A 164 -0.86 1.50 -27.01
N ALA A 165 -2.12 1.90 -26.91
CA ALA A 165 -2.67 2.99 -27.70
C ALA A 165 -2.02 4.35 -27.35
N ALA A 166 -1.84 4.65 -26.06
CA ALA A 166 -1.18 5.87 -25.61
C ALA A 166 0.28 5.95 -26.08
N LEU A 167 1.02 4.84 -26.01
CA LEU A 167 2.40 4.78 -26.48
C LEU A 167 2.50 4.94 -28.01
N ARG A 168 1.60 4.33 -28.78
CA ARG A 168 1.52 4.54 -30.24
C ARG A 168 1.18 5.99 -30.57
N GLY A 169 0.22 6.59 -29.85
CA GLY A 169 -0.11 8.01 -29.98
C GLY A 169 1.10 8.91 -29.72
N LYS A 170 1.87 8.63 -28.65
CA LYS A 170 3.08 9.40 -28.35
C LYS A 170 4.16 9.22 -29.40
N ARG A 171 4.35 8.00 -29.91
CA ARG A 171 5.27 7.70 -31.02
C ARG A 171 4.91 8.55 -32.25
N ASP A 172 3.63 8.58 -32.62
CA ASP A 172 3.17 9.29 -33.81
C ASP A 172 3.26 10.81 -33.63
N GLU A 173 2.97 11.32 -32.43
CA GLU A 173 3.18 12.72 -32.05
C GLU A 173 4.66 13.12 -32.16
N LEU A 174 5.57 12.33 -31.59
CA LEU A 174 7.02 12.61 -31.66
C LEU A 174 7.52 12.59 -33.10
N LYS A 175 7.03 11.65 -33.91
CA LYS A 175 7.38 11.57 -35.33
C LYS A 175 6.92 12.82 -36.07
N ALA A 176 5.63 13.17 -36.00
CA ALA A 176 5.08 14.34 -36.65
C ALA A 176 5.78 15.63 -36.17
N ALA A 177 5.87 15.83 -34.86
CA ALA A 177 6.48 17.02 -34.29
C ALA A 177 7.98 17.15 -34.58
N SER A 178 8.68 16.05 -34.87
CA SER A 178 10.06 16.09 -35.36
C SER A 178 10.15 16.44 -36.84
N GLN A 179 9.23 15.95 -37.67
CA GLN A 179 9.15 16.25 -39.10
C GLN A 179 8.79 17.72 -39.31
N ASP A 180 7.76 18.22 -38.63
CA ASP A 180 7.30 19.61 -38.71
C ASP A 180 8.41 20.59 -38.30
N ALA A 181 9.09 20.32 -37.18
CA ALA A 181 10.19 21.15 -36.70
C ALA A 181 11.42 21.09 -37.62
N TYR A 182 11.69 19.93 -38.22
CA TYR A 182 12.75 19.79 -39.20
C TYR A 182 12.42 20.57 -40.49
N GLU A 183 11.21 20.44 -41.03
CA GLU A 183 10.75 21.17 -42.21
C GLU A 183 10.78 22.70 -41.99
N ALA A 184 10.36 23.18 -40.82
CA ALA A 184 10.43 24.60 -40.46
C ALA A 184 11.87 25.12 -40.45
N SER A 185 12.81 24.32 -39.94
CA SER A 185 14.23 24.69 -39.87
C SER A 185 14.96 24.62 -41.22
N VAL A 186 14.67 23.61 -42.05
CA VAL A 186 15.31 23.41 -43.36
C VAL A 186 14.82 24.42 -44.40
N ASN A 187 13.56 24.82 -44.31
CA ASN A 187 13.00 25.85 -45.20
C ASN A 187 13.38 27.27 -44.77
N ASN A 188 14.03 27.45 -43.61
CA ASN A 188 14.45 28.77 -43.14
C ASN A 188 15.68 29.25 -43.94
N PRO A 189 15.59 30.38 -44.65
CA PRO A 189 16.69 30.92 -45.46
C PRO A 189 17.94 31.31 -44.65
N ASN A 190 17.83 31.40 -43.31
CA ASN A 190 18.90 31.86 -42.42
C ASN A 190 19.78 30.74 -41.84
N VAL A 191 19.61 29.46 -42.23
CA VAL A 191 20.41 28.34 -41.70
C VAL A 191 21.56 27.97 -42.63
N LEU A 192 22.77 28.47 -42.35
CA LEU A 192 23.98 28.18 -43.11
C LEU A 192 24.71 26.97 -42.54
N VAL A 193 25.18 26.05 -43.39
CA VAL A 193 26.20 25.05 -43.02
C VAL A 193 27.51 25.49 -43.68
N SER A 194 28.64 25.48 -42.95
CA SER A 194 29.91 25.85 -43.57
C SER A 194 30.30 24.83 -44.66
N GLY A 195 30.72 25.32 -45.84
CA GLY A 195 31.10 24.45 -46.96
C GLY A 195 32.27 23.51 -46.61
N ASP A 196 33.13 23.89 -45.68
CA ASP A 196 34.22 23.05 -45.19
C ASP A 196 33.75 21.93 -44.26
N ALA A 197 32.65 22.14 -43.53
CA ALA A 197 32.00 21.03 -42.82
C ALA A 197 31.53 19.97 -43.82
N VAL A 198 30.84 20.37 -44.90
CA VAL A 198 30.26 19.41 -45.85
C VAL A 198 31.35 18.60 -46.57
N LYS A 199 32.49 19.21 -46.90
CA LYS A 199 33.66 18.49 -47.45
C LYS A 199 34.21 17.40 -46.54
N SER A 200 33.92 17.44 -45.23
CA SER A 200 34.37 16.42 -44.27
C SER A 200 33.52 15.15 -44.25
N ILE A 201 32.34 15.13 -44.91
CA ILE A 201 31.44 13.96 -44.94
C ILE A 201 32.19 12.68 -45.32
N PRO A 202 32.95 12.62 -46.43
CA PRO A 202 33.59 11.38 -46.85
C PRO A 202 34.62 10.88 -45.83
N SER A 203 35.40 11.78 -45.22
CA SER A 203 36.34 11.42 -44.17
C SER A 203 35.65 10.94 -42.89
N PHE A 204 34.51 11.55 -42.54
CA PHE A 204 33.73 11.15 -41.37
C PHE A 204 33.15 9.75 -41.53
N ILE A 205 32.56 9.45 -42.69
CA ILE A 205 31.99 8.13 -42.98
C ILE A 205 33.07 7.05 -42.91
N ARG A 206 34.24 7.27 -43.53
CA ARG A 206 35.36 6.32 -43.46
C ARG A 206 35.81 6.08 -42.02
N GLY A 207 36.03 7.14 -41.24
CA GLY A 207 36.39 7.00 -39.84
C GLY A 207 35.33 6.27 -38.99
N LYS A 208 34.04 6.44 -39.33
CA LYS A 208 32.94 5.75 -38.64
C LYS A 208 32.88 4.26 -39.00
N LEU A 209 33.05 3.93 -40.27
CA LEU A 209 33.13 2.55 -40.75
C LEU A 209 34.33 1.82 -40.13
N ASP A 210 35.49 2.47 -40.07
CA ASP A 210 36.68 1.93 -39.41
C ASP A 210 36.43 1.68 -37.92
N ALA A 211 35.81 2.64 -37.23
CA ALA A 211 35.45 2.51 -35.81
C ALA A 211 34.47 1.35 -35.55
N ASP A 212 33.54 1.11 -36.48
CA ASP A 212 32.58 0.01 -36.42
C ASP A 212 33.15 -1.30 -37.00
N GLN A 213 34.43 -1.32 -37.39
CA GLN A 213 35.15 -2.46 -37.99
C GLN A 213 34.49 -3.00 -39.28
N ILE A 214 33.87 -2.12 -40.06
CA ILE A 214 33.21 -2.45 -41.31
C ILE A 214 34.18 -2.17 -42.47
N LEU A 215 34.82 -3.23 -42.98
CA LEU A 215 35.69 -3.15 -44.14
C LEU A 215 34.85 -3.19 -45.43
N ILE A 216 34.89 -2.11 -46.21
CA ILE A 216 34.32 -2.09 -47.56
C ILE A 216 35.39 -2.59 -48.54
N ASP A 217 35.36 -3.89 -48.83
CA ASP A 217 36.15 -4.48 -49.92
C ASP A 217 35.42 -4.24 -51.27
N PRO A 218 36.03 -3.56 -52.26
CA PRO A 218 35.40 -3.33 -53.56
C PRO A 218 34.98 -4.61 -54.31
N MET A 219 35.63 -5.74 -54.05
CA MET A 219 35.32 -7.01 -54.70
C MET A 219 34.05 -7.66 -54.12
N TYR A 220 33.89 -7.60 -52.79
CA TYR A 220 32.79 -8.25 -52.07
C TYR A 220 31.64 -7.31 -51.70
N HIS A 221 31.89 -6.00 -51.68
CA HIS A 221 30.95 -4.96 -51.28
C HIS A 221 30.75 -3.92 -52.40
N GLN A 222 30.38 -4.41 -53.58
CA GLN A 222 30.30 -3.58 -54.79
C GLN A 222 29.25 -2.47 -54.68
N GLY A 223 28.17 -2.68 -53.94
CA GLY A 223 27.16 -1.66 -53.65
C GLY A 223 27.69 -0.59 -52.72
N ALA A 224 28.34 -0.97 -51.61
CA ALA A 224 28.89 -0.01 -50.66
C ALA A 224 30.09 0.77 -51.23
N SER A 225 30.95 0.14 -52.02
CA SER A 225 32.05 0.80 -52.72
C SER A 225 31.53 1.85 -53.71
N ARG A 226 30.53 1.50 -54.54
CA ARG A 226 29.89 2.46 -55.44
C ARG A 226 29.18 3.59 -54.69
N ALA A 227 28.59 3.31 -53.53
CA ALA A 227 27.98 4.34 -52.69
C ALA A 227 29.02 5.34 -52.17
N MET A 228 30.21 4.88 -51.75
CA MET A 228 31.31 5.75 -51.34
C MET A 228 31.83 6.60 -52.50
N SER A 229 32.02 6.00 -53.69
CA SER A 229 32.40 6.76 -54.89
C SER A 229 31.33 7.80 -55.28
N PHE A 230 30.05 7.44 -55.17
CA PHE A 230 28.95 8.39 -55.38
C PHE A 230 29.02 9.56 -54.40
N ILE A 231 29.30 9.31 -53.12
CA ILE A 231 29.47 10.36 -52.11
C ILE A 231 30.66 11.25 -52.45
N ASP A 232 31.83 10.68 -52.78
CA ASP A 232 33.03 11.42 -53.17
C ASP A 232 32.79 12.29 -54.41
N ASP A 233 32.20 11.71 -55.45
CA ASP A 233 31.88 12.39 -56.72
C ASP A 233 30.84 13.49 -56.52
N TYR A 234 29.83 13.24 -55.69
CA TYR A 234 28.82 14.23 -55.36
C TYR A 234 29.54 15.40 -54.68
N ILE A 235 30.25 15.17 -53.56
CA ILE A 235 30.98 16.21 -52.80
C ILE A 235 32.00 16.97 -53.65
N GLY A 236 32.70 16.29 -54.56
CA GLY A 236 33.64 16.93 -55.50
C GLY A 236 32.98 17.91 -56.47
N ARG A 237 31.69 17.75 -56.77
CA ARG A 237 30.89 18.65 -57.64
C ARG A 237 30.22 19.79 -56.88
N MET A 238 30.47 19.92 -55.58
CA MET A 238 29.91 21.01 -54.79
C MET A 238 30.40 22.37 -55.32
N PRO A 239 29.50 23.36 -55.51
CA PRO A 239 29.89 24.71 -55.85
C PRO A 239 30.91 25.26 -54.83
N LYS A 240 32.02 25.81 -55.31
CA LYS A 240 33.05 26.36 -54.40
C LYS A 240 32.46 27.52 -53.58
N PRO A 241 32.80 27.63 -52.27
CA PRO A 241 32.39 28.77 -51.47
C PRO A 241 32.94 30.05 -52.12
N GLY A 242 32.06 30.95 -52.57
CA GLY A 242 32.44 32.22 -53.21
C GLY A 242 32.02 32.40 -54.67
N GLY A 243 31.40 31.42 -55.35
CA GLY A 243 30.71 31.59 -56.64
C GLY A 243 29.18 31.69 -56.51
N ASP A 244 28.44 31.78 -57.64
CA ASP A 244 26.98 32.03 -57.86
C ASP A 244 25.96 31.30 -56.95
N VAL A 245 26.39 30.46 -56.01
CA VAL A 245 25.54 29.82 -55.02
C VAL A 245 25.75 30.52 -53.67
N HIS A 246 25.29 31.78 -53.59
CA HIS A 246 25.18 32.52 -52.33
C HIS A 246 24.01 32.05 -51.44
N SER A 247 23.09 31.24 -51.98
CA SER A 247 21.97 30.73 -51.20
C SER A 247 22.38 29.48 -50.41
N VAL A 248 22.71 29.71 -49.16
CA VAL A 248 22.39 28.90 -47.96
C VAL A 248 21.50 27.67 -48.20
N GLN A 249 20.31 27.88 -48.77
CA GLN A 249 19.31 26.86 -49.09
C GLN A 249 19.81 25.78 -50.05
N ALA A 250 20.70 26.14 -50.98
CA ALA A 250 21.25 25.19 -51.95
C ALA A 250 22.18 24.19 -51.26
N GLN A 251 22.92 24.55 -50.22
CA GLN A 251 23.88 23.65 -49.56
C GLN A 251 23.19 22.62 -48.65
N LEU A 252 22.18 23.02 -47.87
CA LEU A 252 21.37 22.08 -47.08
C LEU A 252 20.53 21.15 -47.97
N ARG A 253 19.88 21.72 -49.00
CA ARG A 253 19.16 20.93 -50.00
C ARG A 253 20.10 19.98 -50.73
N TRP A 254 21.36 20.34 -50.89
CA TRP A 254 22.37 19.49 -51.50
C TRP A 254 22.78 18.32 -50.59
N VAL A 255 22.96 18.52 -49.28
CA VAL A 255 23.17 17.41 -48.33
C VAL A 255 21.94 16.50 -48.28
N GLU A 256 20.74 17.06 -48.30
CA GLU A 256 19.51 16.25 -48.30
C GLU A 256 19.32 15.51 -49.63
N ASN A 257 19.69 16.11 -50.76
CA ASN A 257 19.71 15.44 -52.06
C ASN A 257 20.77 14.32 -52.10
N LEU A 258 21.93 14.49 -51.45
CA LEU A 258 22.91 13.41 -51.27
C LEU A 258 22.29 12.25 -50.51
N ARG A 259 21.65 12.53 -49.37
CA ARG A 259 21.03 11.52 -48.50
C ARG A 259 19.86 10.82 -49.21
N ALA A 260 18.99 11.56 -49.87
CA ALA A 260 17.88 11.03 -50.66
C ALA A 260 18.39 10.21 -51.85
N GLY A 261 19.39 10.71 -52.57
CA GLY A 261 20.05 10.02 -53.68
C GLY A 261 20.71 8.72 -53.23
N LEU A 262 21.37 8.72 -52.07
CA LEU A 262 21.97 7.53 -51.50
C LEU A 262 20.90 6.47 -51.18
N ARG A 263 19.84 6.85 -50.47
CA ARG A 263 18.74 5.93 -50.10
C ARG A 263 18.02 5.36 -51.31
N LYS A 264 17.85 6.17 -52.37
CA LYS A 264 17.17 5.76 -53.60
C LYS A 264 18.03 4.84 -54.46
N ASN A 265 19.31 5.17 -54.65
CA ASN A 265 20.20 4.47 -55.58
C ASN A 265 20.92 3.27 -54.95
N PHE A 266 21.09 3.28 -53.62
CA PHE A 266 21.80 2.25 -52.88
C PHE A 266 20.95 1.71 -51.71
N PRO A 267 19.80 1.07 -51.99
CA PRO A 267 18.97 0.49 -50.94
C PRO A 267 19.74 -0.64 -50.22
N PRO A 268 19.63 -0.77 -48.88
CA PRO A 268 20.40 -1.73 -48.11
C PRO A 268 19.86 -3.16 -48.28
N ILE A 269 20.18 -3.79 -49.41
CA ILE A 269 19.72 -5.12 -49.81
C ILE A 269 20.94 -6.02 -50.08
N GLY A 270 20.84 -7.31 -49.77
CA GLY A 270 21.87 -8.31 -50.07
C GLY A 270 23.08 -8.23 -49.13
N GLN A 271 24.24 -8.67 -49.64
CA GLN A 271 25.50 -8.76 -48.87
C GLN A 271 26.03 -7.38 -48.43
N ASP A 272 25.69 -6.33 -49.17
CA ASP A 272 26.05 -4.93 -48.87
C ASP A 272 25.17 -4.27 -47.79
N ALA A 273 24.08 -4.91 -47.37
CA ALA A 273 23.09 -4.28 -46.48
C ALA A 273 23.68 -3.74 -45.16
N PRO A 274 24.60 -4.44 -44.46
CA PRO A 274 25.22 -3.90 -43.24
C PRO A 274 26.06 -2.65 -43.50
N ALA A 275 26.89 -2.66 -44.56
CA ALA A 275 27.75 -1.54 -44.92
C ALA A 275 26.94 -0.33 -45.40
N LEU A 276 25.92 -0.53 -46.23
CA LEU A 276 25.03 0.54 -46.70
C LEU A 276 24.22 1.17 -45.56
N LYS A 277 23.78 0.36 -44.58
CA LYS A 277 23.16 0.87 -43.34
C LYS A 277 24.14 1.70 -42.52
N ALA A 278 25.38 1.25 -42.40
CA ALA A 278 26.42 1.97 -41.68
C ALA A 278 26.77 3.31 -42.36
N ILE A 279 26.92 3.33 -43.70
CA ILE A 279 27.13 4.56 -44.47
C ILE A 279 25.97 5.54 -44.25
N SER A 280 24.72 5.06 -44.37
CA SER A 280 23.53 5.90 -44.16
C SER A 280 23.48 6.45 -42.73
N SER A 281 23.75 5.61 -41.73
CA SER A 281 23.80 6.05 -40.32
C SER A 281 24.95 7.02 -40.06
N ALA A 282 26.10 6.87 -40.74
CA ALA A 282 27.22 7.77 -40.57
C ALA A 282 26.95 9.17 -41.17
N ILE A 283 26.18 9.27 -42.26
CA ILE A 283 25.71 10.56 -42.77
C ILE A 283 24.74 11.22 -41.79
N ASP A 284 23.82 10.44 -41.21
CA ASP A 284 22.90 10.93 -40.19
C ASP A 284 23.69 11.40 -38.94
N ASP A 285 24.66 10.61 -38.44
CA ASP A 285 25.53 10.97 -37.31
C ASP A 285 26.44 12.19 -37.62
N TRP A 286 26.93 12.34 -38.86
CA TRP A 286 27.67 13.53 -39.27
C TRP A 286 26.77 14.76 -39.21
N THR A 287 25.55 14.63 -39.74
CA THR A 287 24.53 15.67 -39.69
C THR A 287 24.24 16.03 -38.24
N ASP A 288 24.25 15.08 -37.31
CA ASP A 288 24.14 15.39 -35.88
C ASP A 288 25.34 16.24 -35.38
N ASN A 289 26.56 15.77 -35.63
CA ASN A 289 27.80 16.39 -35.15
C ASN A 289 28.05 17.81 -35.68
N VAL A 290 27.64 18.13 -36.90
CA VAL A 290 27.91 19.44 -37.53
C VAL A 290 27.23 20.58 -36.80
N PHE A 291 26.05 20.33 -36.24
CA PHE A 291 25.30 21.36 -35.51
C PHE A 291 25.74 21.44 -34.05
N ASP A 292 26.16 20.30 -33.46
CA ASP A 292 26.76 20.29 -32.12
C ASP A 292 28.10 21.04 -32.09
N ARG A 293 28.86 21.00 -33.18
CA ARG A 293 30.15 21.71 -33.32
C ARG A 293 30.01 23.17 -33.75
N GLY A 294 28.79 23.69 -33.89
CA GLY A 294 28.56 25.09 -34.29
C GLY A 294 29.07 25.42 -35.69
N LEU A 295 29.21 24.42 -36.57
CA LEU A 295 29.57 24.61 -37.99
C LEU A 295 28.37 25.07 -38.82
N VAL A 296 27.27 25.39 -38.14
CA VAL A 296 26.03 25.93 -38.70
C VAL A 296 25.88 27.37 -38.22
N ASN A 297 25.85 28.33 -39.15
CA ASN A 297 25.61 29.73 -38.85
C ASN A 297 24.12 30.01 -39.08
N ALA A 298 23.35 30.03 -37.98
CA ALA A 298 21.91 30.28 -37.98
C ALA A 298 21.55 31.17 -36.78
N SER A 299 20.41 31.85 -36.83
CA SER A 299 19.90 32.55 -35.65
C SER A 299 19.67 31.58 -34.49
N ASP A 300 19.94 32.01 -33.26
CA ASP A 300 19.85 31.18 -32.04
C ASP A 300 18.51 30.44 -31.92
N ASP A 301 17.41 31.10 -32.29
CA ASP A 301 16.06 30.52 -32.28
C ASP A 301 15.94 29.29 -33.20
N VAL A 302 16.57 29.34 -34.38
CA VAL A 302 16.50 28.24 -35.36
C VAL A 302 17.41 27.09 -34.96
N LEU A 303 18.57 27.39 -34.37
CA LEU A 303 19.42 26.35 -33.76
C LEU A 303 18.68 25.65 -32.62
N GLN A 304 17.90 26.39 -31.83
CA GLN A 304 17.10 25.82 -30.75
C GLN A 304 15.95 24.96 -31.29
N GLU A 305 15.22 25.42 -32.31
CA GLU A 305 14.17 24.64 -32.97
C GLU A 305 14.71 23.34 -33.57
N LEU A 306 15.87 23.40 -34.21
CA LEU A 306 16.50 22.24 -34.82
C LEU A 306 17.04 21.26 -33.78
N LYS A 307 17.61 21.74 -32.67
CA LYS A 307 17.96 20.90 -31.50
C LYS A 307 16.72 20.23 -30.92
N ASN A 308 15.60 20.95 -30.81
CA ASN A 308 14.33 20.40 -30.34
C ASN A 308 13.79 19.32 -31.31
N ALA A 309 13.82 19.57 -32.62
CA ALA A 309 13.42 18.61 -33.66
C ALA A 309 14.21 17.30 -33.55
N ARG A 310 15.53 17.42 -33.37
CA ARG A 310 16.43 16.27 -33.18
C ARG A 310 16.20 15.52 -31.90
N SER A 311 15.98 16.24 -30.80
CA SER A 311 15.65 15.61 -29.52
C SER A 311 14.38 14.76 -29.66
N LYS A 312 13.33 15.28 -30.31
CA LYS A 312 12.09 14.54 -30.60
C LYS A 312 12.33 13.35 -31.52
N TRP A 313 13.13 13.50 -32.57
CA TRP A 313 13.48 12.40 -33.48
C TRP A 313 14.28 11.30 -32.77
N SER A 314 15.26 11.67 -31.96
CA SER A 314 16.06 10.75 -31.14
C SER A 314 15.16 10.00 -30.16
N GLU A 315 14.22 10.69 -29.53
CA GLU A 315 13.22 10.07 -28.64
C GLU A 315 12.31 9.08 -29.39
N TYR A 316 11.78 9.48 -30.55
CA TYR A 316 11.02 8.60 -31.45
C TYR A 316 11.82 7.35 -31.82
N LYS A 317 13.06 7.51 -32.27
CA LYS A 317 13.96 6.40 -32.63
C LYS A 317 14.29 5.52 -31.42
N GLY A 318 14.42 6.09 -30.23
CA GLY A 318 14.60 5.33 -28.99
C GLY A 318 13.40 4.42 -28.67
N MET A 319 12.18 4.88 -28.98
CA MET A 319 10.95 4.09 -28.80
C MET A 319 10.78 3.01 -29.87
N THR A 320 11.08 3.29 -31.14
CA THR A 320 10.83 2.36 -32.25
C THR A 320 12.00 1.44 -32.58
N GLU A 321 13.23 1.92 -32.40
CA GLU A 321 14.46 1.21 -32.77
C GLU A 321 15.51 1.34 -31.65
N PRO A 322 15.23 0.82 -30.44
CA PRO A 322 16.18 0.85 -29.35
C PRO A 322 17.46 0.10 -29.75
N ARG A 323 18.60 0.74 -29.51
CA ARG A 323 19.92 0.21 -29.85
C ARG A 323 20.56 -0.43 -28.62
N ALA A 324 21.07 -1.65 -28.78
CA ALA A 324 21.80 -2.34 -27.71
C ALA A 324 23.16 -1.68 -27.39
N LYS A 325 23.74 -0.97 -28.38
CA LYS A 325 24.96 -0.18 -28.21
C LYS A 325 24.75 1.24 -28.73
N VAL A 326 25.27 2.21 -27.98
CA VAL A 326 25.32 3.62 -28.38
C VAL A 326 26.77 4.06 -28.28
N GLY A 327 27.36 4.52 -29.38
CA GLY A 327 28.78 4.92 -29.43
C GLY A 327 29.74 3.79 -29.00
N GLY A 328 29.46 2.55 -29.38
CA GLY A 328 30.27 1.37 -29.02
C GLY A 328 30.11 0.87 -27.57
N ARG A 329 29.38 1.59 -26.72
CA ARG A 329 29.10 1.20 -25.32
C ARG A 329 27.73 0.54 -25.19
N LEU A 330 27.60 -0.40 -24.25
CA LEU A 330 26.33 -1.05 -23.94
C LEU A 330 25.31 -0.01 -23.46
N ASN A 331 24.10 -0.01 -24.03
CA ASN A 331 23.01 0.83 -23.59
C ASN A 331 22.29 0.19 -22.39
N PRO A 332 22.38 0.76 -21.17
CA PRO A 332 21.74 0.19 -19.99
C PRO A 332 20.21 0.25 -20.04
N GLN A 333 19.63 1.10 -20.90
CA GLN A 333 18.19 1.25 -21.06
C GLN A 333 17.60 0.34 -22.15
N TYR A 334 18.44 -0.37 -22.91
CA TYR A 334 18.01 -1.17 -24.05
C TYR A 334 16.87 -2.13 -23.72
N GLU A 335 16.97 -2.87 -22.61
CA GLU A 335 15.92 -3.82 -22.23
C GLU A 335 14.59 -3.13 -21.92
N ALA A 336 14.62 -1.96 -21.27
CA ALA A 336 13.42 -1.20 -20.94
C ALA A 336 12.77 -0.64 -22.20
N GLN A 337 13.56 -0.04 -23.09
CA GLN A 337 13.08 0.51 -24.36
C GLN A 337 12.54 -0.60 -25.28
N ALA A 338 13.22 -1.75 -25.33
CA ALA A 338 12.75 -2.91 -26.09
C ALA A 338 11.41 -3.45 -25.56
N ARG A 339 11.16 -3.40 -24.24
CA ARG A 339 9.86 -3.78 -23.67
C ARG A 339 8.76 -2.81 -24.08
N VAL A 340 9.02 -1.49 -23.99
CA VAL A 340 8.07 -0.45 -24.43
C VAL A 340 7.75 -0.64 -25.92
N ARG A 341 8.76 -0.86 -26.76
CA ARG A 341 8.57 -1.19 -28.18
C ARG A 341 7.67 -2.41 -28.39
N ASN A 342 7.97 -3.51 -27.71
CA ASN A 342 7.21 -4.75 -27.89
C ASN A 342 5.74 -4.60 -27.49
N ILE A 343 5.40 -3.73 -26.53
CA ILE A 343 4.00 -3.45 -26.15
C ILE A 343 3.29 -2.62 -27.22
N MET A 344 4.00 -1.73 -27.91
CA MET A 344 3.43 -1.00 -29.04
C MET A 344 3.21 -1.90 -30.25
N GLU A 345 4.12 -2.84 -30.52
CA GLU A 345 4.12 -3.65 -31.74
C GLU A 345 3.29 -4.93 -31.64
N LYS A 346 3.25 -5.57 -30.46
CA LYS A 346 2.56 -6.84 -30.27
C LYS A 346 1.14 -6.59 -29.76
N ASP A 347 0.20 -7.37 -30.28
CA ASP A 347 -1.17 -7.43 -29.77
C ASP A 347 -1.20 -8.34 -28.54
N LEU A 348 -0.80 -7.78 -27.41
CA LEU A 348 -0.86 -8.42 -26.10
C LEU A 348 -2.17 -8.06 -25.40
N SER A 349 -2.78 -9.03 -24.73
CA SER A 349 -3.87 -8.74 -23.79
C SER A 349 -3.38 -7.88 -22.61
N PRO A 350 -4.27 -7.15 -21.92
CA PRO A 350 -3.88 -6.29 -20.80
C PRO A 350 -3.14 -7.04 -19.67
N GLU A 351 -3.56 -8.27 -19.37
CA GLU A 351 -2.91 -9.16 -18.42
C GLU A 351 -1.49 -9.52 -18.87
N GLU A 352 -1.33 -9.86 -20.15
CA GLU A 352 -0.02 -10.17 -20.74
C GLU A 352 0.90 -8.95 -20.74
N VAL A 353 0.38 -7.75 -20.99
CA VAL A 353 1.17 -6.50 -20.89
C VAL A 353 1.70 -6.32 -19.47
N GLY A 354 0.83 -6.47 -18.45
CA GLY A 354 1.24 -6.36 -17.05
C GLY A 354 2.26 -7.41 -16.62
N GLN A 355 2.09 -8.67 -17.05
CA GLN A 355 3.04 -9.76 -16.78
C GLN A 355 4.36 -9.60 -17.55
N TYR A 356 4.29 -9.10 -18.78
CA TYR A 356 5.45 -8.86 -19.62
C TYR A 356 6.34 -7.78 -19.01
N LEU A 357 5.73 -6.64 -18.64
CA LEU A 357 6.39 -5.49 -18.03
C LEU A 357 7.04 -5.83 -16.70
N TRP A 358 6.27 -6.41 -15.78
CA TRP A 358 6.63 -6.45 -14.36
C TRP A 358 6.97 -7.86 -13.86
N GLY A 359 6.56 -8.89 -14.59
CA GLY A 359 6.55 -10.28 -14.11
C GLY A 359 5.29 -10.60 -13.32
N THR A 360 5.29 -11.72 -12.60
CA THR A 360 4.15 -12.18 -11.79
C THR A 360 4.17 -11.59 -10.37
N SER A 361 5.35 -11.38 -9.79
CA SER A 361 5.52 -10.91 -8.40
C SER A 361 5.72 -9.40 -8.30
N VAL A 362 4.96 -8.75 -7.41
CA VAL A 362 5.18 -7.34 -7.04
C VAL A 362 6.33 -7.17 -6.04
N ALA A 363 6.55 -8.17 -5.19
CA ALA A 363 7.60 -8.17 -4.18
C ALA A 363 9.00 -8.32 -4.79
N SER A 364 9.08 -8.96 -5.96
CA SER A 364 10.32 -9.18 -6.69
C SER A 364 10.08 -8.97 -8.18
N PRO A 365 9.91 -7.71 -8.61
CA PRO A 365 9.76 -7.40 -10.03
C PRO A 365 11.04 -7.75 -10.79
N LYS A 366 10.95 -7.94 -12.10
CA LYS A 366 12.13 -8.26 -12.96
C LYS A 366 13.23 -7.20 -12.81
N ASN A 367 14.51 -7.56 -12.95
CA ASN A 367 15.65 -6.64 -12.76
C ASN A 367 15.54 -5.31 -13.56
N ALA A 368 15.02 -5.34 -14.79
CA ALA A 368 14.83 -4.14 -15.62
C ALA A 368 13.55 -3.35 -15.33
N SER A 369 12.74 -3.75 -14.34
CA SER A 369 11.44 -3.11 -14.06
C SER A 369 11.58 -1.66 -13.59
N PHE A 370 12.64 -1.32 -12.86
CA PHE A 370 12.90 0.07 -12.48
C PHE A 370 13.10 0.97 -13.70
N MET A 371 13.96 0.55 -14.64
CA MET A 371 14.18 1.31 -15.88
C MET A 371 12.94 1.33 -16.76
N THR A 372 12.19 0.22 -16.81
CA THR A 372 10.91 0.15 -17.53
C THR A 372 9.89 1.14 -16.96
N ALA A 373 9.82 1.28 -15.63
CA ALA A 373 8.96 2.26 -14.98
C ALA A 373 9.36 3.70 -15.31
N ASN A 374 10.67 4.01 -15.35
CA ASN A 374 11.14 5.34 -15.75
C ASN A 374 10.79 5.65 -17.20
N GLU A 375 10.99 4.69 -18.13
CA GLU A 375 10.64 4.89 -19.54
C GLU A 375 9.13 5.07 -19.74
N LEU A 376 8.31 4.26 -19.08
CA LEU A 376 6.85 4.42 -19.13
C LEU A 376 6.41 5.77 -18.55
N ARG A 377 6.99 6.20 -17.41
CA ARG A 377 6.71 7.52 -16.83
C ARG A 377 7.08 8.66 -17.77
N ARG A 378 8.22 8.53 -18.44
CA ARG A 378 8.72 9.52 -19.41
C ARG A 378 7.78 9.67 -20.59
N HIS A 379 7.36 8.55 -21.19
CA HIS A 379 6.56 8.57 -22.41
C HIS A 379 5.06 8.81 -22.17
N LEU A 380 4.49 8.25 -21.10
CA LEU A 380 3.08 8.45 -20.76
C LEU A 380 2.85 9.81 -20.07
N GLY A 381 3.86 10.34 -19.38
CA GLY A 381 3.75 11.52 -18.54
C GLY A 381 3.33 11.17 -17.12
N ALA A 382 3.94 11.83 -16.13
CA ALA A 382 3.75 11.55 -14.70
C ALA A 382 2.33 11.84 -14.19
N ASP A 383 1.60 12.73 -14.86
CA ASP A 383 0.23 13.12 -14.47
C ASP A 383 -0.84 12.45 -15.33
N SER A 384 -0.45 11.51 -16.20
CA SER A 384 -1.38 10.85 -17.11
C SER A 384 -2.30 9.84 -16.40
N PRO A 385 -3.53 9.63 -16.89
CA PRO A 385 -4.41 8.56 -16.41
C PRO A 385 -3.75 7.18 -16.51
N GLN A 386 -2.97 6.92 -17.57
CA GLN A 386 -2.27 5.66 -17.79
C GLN A 386 -1.20 5.43 -16.73
N TRP A 387 -0.40 6.45 -16.41
CA TRP A 387 0.61 6.35 -15.36
C TRP A 387 -0.03 6.16 -13.98
N SER A 388 -1.11 6.88 -13.69
CA SER A 388 -1.90 6.65 -12.46
C SER A 388 -2.45 5.23 -12.39
N GLY A 389 -2.97 4.70 -13.51
CA GLY A 389 -3.40 3.32 -13.63
C GLY A 389 -2.30 2.31 -13.29
N ILE A 390 -1.08 2.51 -13.80
CA ILE A 390 0.07 1.65 -13.46
C ILE A 390 0.33 1.68 -11.94
N ARG A 391 0.37 2.86 -11.33
CA ARG A 391 0.57 3.02 -9.87
C ARG A 391 -0.50 2.28 -9.08
N GLN A 392 -1.77 2.47 -9.44
CA GLN A 392 -2.88 1.76 -8.81
C GLN A 392 -2.78 0.23 -9.00
N SER A 393 -2.34 -0.23 -10.18
CA SER A 393 -2.20 -1.67 -10.46
C SER A 393 -1.18 -2.34 -9.54
N PHE A 394 -0.07 -1.66 -9.20
CA PHE A 394 0.93 -2.20 -8.26
C PHE A 394 0.37 -2.31 -6.85
N TRP A 395 -0.41 -1.32 -6.42
CA TRP A 395 -1.13 -1.38 -5.15
C TRP A 395 -2.10 -2.56 -5.11
N LEU A 396 -2.95 -2.70 -6.14
CA LEU A 396 -3.91 -3.79 -6.24
C LEU A 396 -3.22 -5.16 -6.29
N ARG A 397 -2.12 -5.30 -7.02
CA ARG A 397 -1.35 -6.55 -7.06
C ARG A 397 -0.68 -6.88 -5.71
N ALA A 398 -0.34 -5.87 -4.91
CA ALA A 398 0.20 -6.08 -3.57
C ALA A 398 -0.88 -6.47 -2.55
N THR A 399 -2.14 -6.07 -2.79
CA THR A 399 -3.21 -6.08 -1.77
C THR A 399 -4.43 -6.94 -2.10
N ARG A 400 -4.65 -7.32 -3.36
CA ARG A 400 -5.83 -8.08 -3.82
C ARG A 400 -5.46 -9.34 -4.59
N ALA A 401 -6.25 -10.40 -4.40
CA ALA A 401 -6.26 -11.60 -5.21
C ALA A 401 -7.60 -11.69 -5.95
N GLY A 402 -7.64 -11.22 -7.20
CA GLY A 402 -8.91 -11.00 -7.90
C GLY A 402 -9.66 -9.81 -7.30
N ASP A 403 -10.94 -9.98 -7.02
CA ASP A 403 -11.81 -8.94 -6.47
C ASP A 403 -11.65 -8.79 -4.94
N ASP A 404 -11.15 -9.83 -4.28
CA ASP A 404 -11.01 -9.87 -2.83
C ASP A 404 -9.67 -9.33 -2.34
N ALA A 405 -9.68 -8.73 -1.14
CA ALA A 405 -8.47 -8.39 -0.43
C ALA A 405 -7.70 -9.67 -0.04
N MET A 406 -6.37 -9.63 -0.20
CA MET A 406 -5.49 -10.70 0.24
C MET A 406 -5.49 -10.84 1.77
N GLN A 407 -5.05 -12.00 2.25
CA GLN A 407 -4.81 -12.20 3.68
C GLN A 407 -3.76 -11.21 4.21
N PRO A 408 -3.92 -10.65 5.44
CA PRO A 408 -3.05 -9.60 5.94
C PRO A 408 -1.54 -9.91 5.88
N HIS A 409 -1.15 -11.15 6.18
CA HIS A 409 0.26 -11.57 6.12
C HIS A 409 0.84 -11.55 4.70
N GLN A 410 0.02 -11.85 3.67
CA GLN A 410 0.44 -11.81 2.28
C GLN A 410 0.59 -10.35 1.80
N ILE A 411 -0.32 -9.48 2.23
CA ILE A 411 -0.23 -8.03 1.99
C ILE A 411 1.09 -7.50 2.56
N VAL A 412 1.40 -7.81 3.82
CA VAL A 412 2.66 -7.41 4.46
C VAL A 412 3.86 -7.90 3.65
N LYS A 413 3.91 -9.19 3.31
CA LYS A 413 5.01 -9.76 2.53
C LYS A 413 5.19 -9.04 1.19
N ASN A 414 4.10 -8.74 0.50
CA ASN A 414 4.12 -8.05 -0.78
C ASN A 414 4.61 -6.60 -0.65
N LEU A 415 4.07 -5.86 0.34
CA LEU A 415 4.44 -4.47 0.58
C LEU A 415 5.88 -4.35 1.09
N ASP A 416 6.34 -5.24 1.97
CA ASP A 416 7.73 -5.23 2.46
C ASP A 416 8.69 -5.53 1.29
N GLY A 417 8.37 -6.51 0.44
CA GLY A 417 9.15 -6.78 -0.77
C GLY A 417 9.17 -5.60 -1.75
N LEU A 418 8.05 -4.90 -1.91
CA LEU A 418 7.91 -3.73 -2.78
C LEU A 418 8.64 -2.50 -2.23
N LEU A 419 8.54 -2.22 -0.93
CA LEU A 419 9.01 -0.98 -0.31
C LEU A 419 10.45 -1.06 0.19
N GLU A 420 10.86 -2.24 0.67
CA GLU A 420 12.13 -2.45 1.38
C GLU A 420 13.03 -3.49 0.68
N GLY A 421 12.43 -4.44 -0.05
CA GLY A 421 13.16 -5.49 -0.77
C GLY A 421 13.50 -5.17 -2.23
N ASN A 422 13.43 -6.20 -3.08
CA ASN A 422 13.80 -6.13 -4.50
C ASN A 422 12.94 -5.13 -5.31
N GLY A 423 11.71 -4.87 -4.88
CA GLY A 423 10.82 -3.90 -5.52
C GLY A 423 11.12 -2.44 -5.19
N LYS A 424 12.02 -2.16 -4.24
CA LYS A 424 12.28 -0.82 -3.70
C LYS A 424 12.54 0.21 -4.79
N GLY A 425 13.37 -0.13 -5.78
CA GLY A 425 13.67 0.77 -6.90
C GLY A 425 12.40 1.18 -7.65
N VAL A 426 11.56 0.21 -8.02
CA VAL A 426 10.29 0.47 -8.71
C VAL A 426 9.35 1.31 -7.85
N ALA A 427 9.26 1.02 -6.55
CA ALA A 427 8.42 1.79 -5.64
C ALA A 427 8.83 3.27 -5.55
N HIS A 428 10.12 3.60 -5.66
CA HIS A 428 10.59 5.00 -5.67
C HIS A 428 10.21 5.76 -6.94
N VAL A 429 10.01 5.07 -8.06
CA VAL A 429 9.55 5.67 -9.31
C VAL A 429 8.04 5.88 -9.28
N LEU A 430 7.31 4.88 -8.78
CA LEU A 430 5.85 4.86 -8.77
C LEU A 430 5.25 5.79 -7.71
N TYR A 431 5.85 5.89 -6.53
CA TYR A 431 5.19 6.51 -5.37
C TYR A 431 6.01 7.62 -4.73
N SER A 432 5.31 8.65 -4.27
CA SER A 432 5.91 9.72 -3.49
C SER A 432 6.43 9.22 -2.13
N PRO A 433 7.30 9.98 -1.44
CA PRO A 433 7.72 9.64 -0.08
C PRO A 433 6.54 9.44 0.89
N ASP A 434 5.53 10.31 0.81
CA ASP A 434 4.36 10.29 1.69
C ASP A 434 3.47 9.07 1.42
N GLU A 435 3.29 8.71 0.15
CA GLU A 435 2.55 7.52 -0.25
C GLU A 435 3.24 6.25 0.23
N ARG A 436 4.57 6.17 0.10
CA ARG A 436 5.32 5.03 0.61
C ARG A 436 5.23 4.94 2.12
N GLU A 437 5.23 6.05 2.85
CA GLU A 437 5.02 6.03 4.29
C GLU A 437 3.59 5.58 4.66
N MET A 438 2.58 6.04 3.92
CA MET A 438 1.21 5.55 4.07
C MET A 438 1.15 4.02 3.83
N MET A 439 1.84 3.50 2.82
CA MET A 439 1.91 2.05 2.58
C MET A 439 2.65 1.31 3.70
N ARG A 440 3.71 1.88 4.28
CA ARG A 440 4.39 1.30 5.46
C ARG A 440 3.48 1.26 6.68
N LYS A 441 2.74 2.34 6.94
CA LYS A 441 1.69 2.39 7.98
C LYS A 441 0.65 1.30 7.75
N PHE A 442 0.16 1.17 6.52
CA PHE A 442 -0.79 0.13 6.17
C PHE A 442 -0.23 -1.28 6.42
N ALA A 443 1.01 -1.55 6.00
CA ALA A 443 1.69 -2.81 6.29
C ALA A 443 1.86 -3.07 7.80
N ARG A 444 2.15 -2.04 8.62
CA ARG A 444 2.18 -2.16 10.09
C ARG A 444 0.81 -2.60 10.65
N VAL A 445 -0.28 -1.99 10.17
CA VAL A 445 -1.64 -2.38 10.58
C VAL A 445 -1.94 -3.82 10.15
N MET A 446 -1.59 -4.21 8.92
CA MET A 446 -1.77 -5.60 8.45
C MET A 446 -0.95 -6.61 9.26
N ARG A 447 0.25 -6.23 9.74
CA ARG A 447 1.00 -7.05 10.69
C ARG A 447 0.27 -7.21 12.00
N ASN A 448 -0.43 -6.17 12.48
CA ASN A 448 -1.21 -6.22 13.73
C ASN A 448 -2.41 -7.16 13.61
N LEU A 449 -3.00 -7.26 12.42
CA LEU A 449 -4.10 -8.21 12.15
C LEU A 449 -3.65 -9.66 12.13
N SER A 450 -2.39 -9.91 11.74
CA SER A 450 -1.83 -11.26 11.72
C SER A 450 -1.54 -11.75 13.14
N PRO A 451 -1.86 -13.01 13.49
CA PRO A 451 -1.57 -13.55 14.82
C PRO A 451 -0.09 -13.35 15.18
N ALA A 452 0.19 -12.88 16.40
CA ALA A 452 1.56 -12.71 16.87
C ALA A 452 2.30 -14.06 16.77
N ARG A 453 3.32 -14.14 15.91
CA ARG A 453 4.13 -15.36 15.69
C ARG A 453 4.73 -15.91 16.99
N GLU A 454 4.97 -15.05 17.97
CA GLU A 454 5.54 -15.41 19.29
C GLU A 454 4.58 -16.18 20.21
N GLY A 455 3.28 -16.28 19.85
CA GLY A 455 2.30 -17.08 20.59
C GLY A 455 2.00 -18.44 19.96
N ILE A 456 2.51 -18.73 18.76
CA ILE A 456 2.36 -20.04 18.12
C ILE A 456 3.51 -20.91 18.63
N ASN A 457 3.34 -21.44 19.85
CA ASN A 457 4.12 -22.55 20.32
C ASN A 457 3.95 -23.69 19.30
N GLY A 458 4.97 -23.99 18.50
CA GLY A 458 4.98 -25.12 17.55
C GLY A 458 4.80 -26.48 18.24
N SER A 459 4.96 -26.50 19.57
CA SER A 459 4.62 -27.61 20.43
C SER A 459 3.14 -27.55 20.78
N ASN A 460 2.32 -28.37 20.11
CA ASN A 460 0.91 -28.68 20.41
C ASN A 460 0.63 -29.11 21.88
N THR A 461 1.62 -29.09 22.76
CA THR A 461 1.57 -29.49 24.18
C THR A 461 0.76 -28.51 25.04
N ALA A 462 0.88 -27.19 24.82
CA ALA A 462 0.12 -26.19 25.60
C ALA A 462 -1.38 -26.18 25.23
N ASN A 463 -1.71 -26.33 23.95
CA ASN A 463 -3.10 -26.48 23.48
C ASN A 463 -3.74 -27.82 23.89
N ARG A 464 -2.95 -28.85 24.23
CA ARG A 464 -3.43 -30.14 24.73
C ARG A 464 -3.53 -30.21 26.26
N LEU A 465 -2.65 -29.52 26.99
CA LEU A 465 -2.66 -29.48 28.46
C LEU A 465 -3.75 -28.57 29.02
N MET A 466 -4.01 -27.41 28.41
CA MET A 466 -4.96 -26.42 28.94
C MET A 466 -6.43 -26.93 28.97
N PRO A 467 -6.95 -27.65 27.97
CA PRO A 467 -8.27 -28.27 28.06
C PRO A 467 -8.34 -29.38 29.12
N MET A 468 -7.24 -30.10 29.34
CA MET A 468 -7.16 -31.17 30.32
C MET A 468 -7.13 -30.61 31.75
N LEU A 469 -6.32 -29.58 32.00
CA LEU A 469 -6.29 -28.83 33.27
C LEU A 469 -7.61 -28.13 33.56
N ASN A 470 -8.25 -27.52 32.55
CA ASN A 470 -9.57 -26.92 32.72
C ASN A 470 -10.65 -27.97 33.03
N LYS A 471 -10.59 -29.17 32.43
CA LYS A 471 -11.48 -30.30 32.78
C LYS A 471 -11.28 -30.77 34.22
N TYR A 472 -10.04 -30.85 34.72
CA TYR A 472 -9.78 -31.19 36.12
C TYR A 472 -10.19 -30.07 37.08
N ALA A 473 -9.92 -28.81 36.76
CA ALA A 473 -10.30 -27.68 37.59
C ALA A 473 -11.82 -27.47 37.66
N THR A 474 -12.54 -27.63 36.53
CA THR A 474 -14.01 -27.62 36.55
C THR A 474 -14.57 -28.87 37.21
N GLY A 475 -13.97 -30.06 37.07
CA GLY A 475 -14.39 -31.25 37.80
C GLY A 475 -14.27 -31.09 39.32
N ILE A 476 -13.16 -30.52 39.80
CA ILE A 476 -12.92 -30.25 41.22
C ILE A 476 -13.84 -29.14 41.74
N LEU A 477 -14.01 -28.04 41.00
CA LEU A 477 -14.94 -26.96 41.37
C LEU A 477 -16.41 -27.39 41.31
N THR A 478 -16.79 -28.29 40.40
CA THR A 478 -18.15 -28.82 40.33
C THR A 478 -18.40 -29.84 41.44
N ALA A 479 -17.39 -30.64 41.83
CA ALA A 479 -17.46 -31.51 43.01
C ALA A 479 -17.53 -30.73 44.33
N LEU A 480 -16.88 -29.57 44.41
CA LEU A 480 -16.97 -28.64 45.55
C LEU A 480 -18.28 -27.83 45.54
N ALA A 481 -18.79 -27.43 44.38
CA ALA A 481 -20.04 -26.68 44.25
C ALA A 481 -21.31 -27.55 44.32
N SER A 482 -21.19 -28.86 44.07
CA SER A 482 -22.28 -29.84 44.25
C SER A 482 -22.41 -30.36 45.68
N GLY A 483 -21.72 -29.73 46.65
CA GLY A 483 -22.01 -29.95 48.07
C GLY A 483 -21.54 -31.31 48.60
N GLY A 484 -20.30 -31.69 48.31
CA GLY A 484 -19.62 -32.77 49.05
C GLY A 484 -19.29 -32.33 50.48
N GLY A 485 -20.29 -32.37 51.37
CA GLY A 485 -20.11 -32.07 52.80
C GLY A 485 -21.40 -32.17 53.61
N PHE A 486 -21.69 -33.37 54.12
CA PHE A 486 -22.44 -33.68 55.34
C PHE A 486 -23.46 -32.63 55.85
N ALA A 487 -24.69 -32.65 55.33
CA ALA A 487 -25.85 -32.14 56.06
C ALA A 487 -27.17 -32.73 55.51
N GLY A 488 -27.84 -33.56 56.33
CA GLY A 488 -29.30 -33.66 56.48
C GLY A 488 -30.15 -34.07 55.25
N GLY A 489 -30.77 -35.24 55.34
CA GLY A 489 -31.60 -35.85 54.29
C GLY A 489 -32.70 -34.98 53.69
N LEU A 490 -32.75 -34.97 52.36
CA LEU A 490 -33.89 -34.58 51.52
C LEU A 490 -33.94 -35.53 50.31
N GLY A 491 -35.15 -35.83 49.81
CA GLY A 491 -35.43 -36.96 48.92
C GLY A 491 -35.18 -36.71 47.42
N PRO A 492 -35.24 -37.77 46.59
CA PRO A 492 -34.86 -37.71 45.16
C PRO A 492 -35.74 -36.82 44.26
N LEU A 493 -36.95 -36.45 44.71
CA LEU A 493 -37.87 -35.63 43.91
C LEU A 493 -37.56 -34.12 43.99
N GLU A 494 -36.92 -33.66 45.06
CA GLU A 494 -36.64 -32.23 45.30
C GLU A 494 -35.35 -31.77 44.60
N SER A 495 -34.46 -32.69 44.24
CA SER A 495 -33.20 -32.41 43.54
C SER A 495 -33.37 -32.19 42.02
N MET A 496 -34.47 -32.66 41.41
CA MET A 496 -34.71 -32.49 39.97
C MET A 496 -35.20 -31.08 39.60
N GLY A 497 -35.95 -30.40 40.48
CA GLY A 497 -36.45 -29.03 40.23
C GLY A 497 -35.34 -27.96 40.29
N LEU A 498 -34.37 -28.13 41.19
CA LEU A 498 -33.22 -27.23 41.31
C LEU A 498 -32.21 -27.41 40.16
N GLY A 499 -32.09 -28.61 39.57
CA GLY A 499 -31.20 -28.86 38.42
C GLY A 499 -31.64 -28.16 37.12
N ALA A 500 -32.95 -28.03 36.88
CA ALA A 500 -33.46 -27.37 35.67
C ALA A 500 -33.34 -25.84 35.74
N LEU A 501 -33.63 -25.25 36.92
CA LEU A 501 -33.49 -23.81 37.16
C LEU A 501 -32.03 -23.37 37.18
N THR A 502 -31.12 -24.16 37.76
CA THR A 502 -29.67 -23.90 37.70
C THR A 502 -29.09 -24.09 36.28
N GLY A 503 -29.59 -25.05 35.50
CA GLY A 503 -29.17 -25.27 34.11
C GLY A 503 -29.60 -24.18 33.11
N ALA A 504 -30.76 -23.56 33.30
CA ALA A 504 -31.24 -22.45 32.47
C ALA A 504 -30.56 -21.12 32.85
N THR A 505 -30.38 -20.85 34.15
CA THR A 505 -29.65 -19.69 34.63
C THR A 505 -28.15 -19.76 34.31
N ALA A 506 -27.52 -20.94 34.38
CA ALA A 506 -26.13 -21.12 33.95
C ALA A 506 -25.94 -20.91 32.43
N ARG A 507 -26.91 -21.34 31.60
CA ARG A 507 -26.88 -21.08 30.14
C ARG A 507 -27.07 -19.60 29.81
N GLY A 508 -27.96 -18.90 30.51
CA GLY A 508 -28.16 -17.45 30.39
C GLY A 508 -26.98 -16.62 30.93
N LEU A 509 -26.39 -17.01 32.05
CA LEU A 509 -25.16 -16.41 32.57
C LEU A 509 -23.97 -16.69 31.63
N GLY A 510 -23.94 -17.86 30.99
CA GLY A 510 -22.95 -18.21 29.98
C GLY A 510 -23.07 -17.38 28.71
N SER A 511 -24.28 -17.04 28.24
CA SER A 511 -24.45 -16.11 27.10
C SER A 511 -24.11 -14.67 27.49
N VAL A 512 -24.53 -14.18 28.66
CA VAL A 512 -24.19 -12.83 29.15
C VAL A 512 -22.69 -12.67 29.39
N ALA A 513 -22.02 -13.65 30.01
CA ALA A 513 -20.57 -13.65 30.20
C ALA A 513 -19.82 -13.73 28.86
N ARG A 514 -20.35 -14.45 27.86
CA ARG A 514 -19.82 -14.47 26.49
C ARG A 514 -19.95 -13.09 25.85
N THR A 515 -21.14 -12.48 25.87
CA THR A 515 -21.38 -11.15 25.29
C THR A 515 -20.53 -10.07 25.99
N ALA A 516 -20.37 -10.14 27.32
CA ALA A 516 -19.52 -9.24 28.08
C ALA A 516 -18.03 -9.42 27.76
N ARG A 517 -17.55 -10.66 27.57
CA ARG A 517 -16.17 -10.94 27.14
C ARG A 517 -15.90 -10.50 25.71
N VAL A 518 -16.86 -10.71 24.79
CA VAL A 518 -16.79 -10.19 23.42
C VAL A 518 -16.76 -8.66 23.44
N GLY A 519 -17.62 -8.01 24.23
CA GLY A 519 -17.60 -6.56 24.44
C GLY A 519 -16.28 -6.05 25.01
N ALA A 520 -15.70 -6.74 26.00
CA ALA A 520 -14.39 -6.36 26.56
C ALA A 520 -13.20 -6.67 25.63
N ALA A 521 -13.33 -7.62 24.71
CA ALA A 521 -12.33 -7.93 23.70
C ALA A 521 -12.38 -7.00 22.48
N THR A 522 -13.53 -6.35 22.23
CA THR A 522 -13.79 -5.55 21.00
C THR A 522 -14.09 -4.06 21.26
N ARG A 523 -14.51 -3.65 22.46
CA ARG A 523 -14.98 -2.27 22.74
C ARG A 523 -14.22 -1.50 23.81
N THR A 524 -13.36 -2.12 24.61
CA THR A 524 -12.65 -1.35 25.66
C THR A 524 -11.42 -0.68 25.08
N PRO A 525 -11.34 0.67 25.09
CA PRO A 525 -10.12 1.38 24.71
C PRO A 525 -8.99 0.95 25.64
N VAL A 526 -7.81 0.69 25.05
CA VAL A 526 -6.61 0.46 25.85
C VAL A 526 -6.35 1.76 26.63
N PRO A 527 -6.21 1.72 27.97
CA PRO A 527 -5.94 2.93 28.73
C PRO A 527 -4.67 3.60 28.20
N VAL A 528 -4.82 4.84 27.77
CA VAL A 528 -3.73 5.68 27.28
C VAL A 528 -2.87 6.04 28.50
N ASN A 529 -1.70 5.41 28.63
CA ASN A 529 -0.67 5.92 29.52
C ASN A 529 0.47 6.48 28.66
N PRO A 530 0.51 7.81 28.42
CA PRO A 530 1.46 8.42 27.50
C PRO A 530 2.92 8.45 27.99
N SER A 531 3.22 7.91 29.17
CA SER A 531 4.51 8.12 29.85
C SER A 531 5.56 7.03 29.64
N GLY A 532 5.27 5.89 29.01
CA GLY A 532 6.28 4.87 28.69
C GLY A 532 7.06 4.30 29.89
N LEU A 533 6.64 4.60 31.13
CA LEU A 533 7.24 4.08 32.36
C LEU A 533 6.37 2.94 32.88
N GLY A 534 6.93 1.74 32.81
CA GLY A 534 6.35 0.54 33.39
C GLY A 534 6.00 0.73 34.86
N GLY A 535 4.93 0.06 35.28
CA GLY A 535 4.34 0.21 36.61
C GLY A 535 5.35 0.05 37.74
N ALA A 536 5.56 1.13 38.48
CA ALA A 536 5.98 1.10 39.87
C ALA A 536 5.58 2.43 40.51
N THR A 537 5.02 2.33 41.72
CA THR A 537 4.70 3.42 42.67
C THR A 537 3.33 4.10 42.55
N LEU A 538 2.31 3.46 43.13
CA LEU A 538 1.28 4.16 43.91
C LEU A 538 1.24 3.54 45.32
N ARG A 539 2.21 3.93 46.15
CA ARG A 539 2.07 3.94 47.61
C ARG A 539 1.92 5.40 48.02
N GLY A 540 0.79 5.71 48.64
CA GLY A 540 0.57 6.82 49.58
C GLY A 540 0.98 8.22 49.13
N GLY A 541 0.00 9.08 48.86
CA GLY A 541 0.24 10.51 48.73
C GLY A 541 -1.04 11.34 48.71
N GLY A 542 -1.42 11.83 49.89
CA GLY A 542 -2.01 13.15 50.13
C GLY A 542 -3.33 13.53 49.46
N LEU A 543 -4.39 13.64 50.28
CA LEU A 543 -5.59 14.42 49.97
C LEU A 543 -5.25 15.86 49.55
N PRO A 544 -5.98 16.47 48.59
CA PRO A 544 -5.89 17.91 48.36
C PRO A 544 -6.66 18.67 49.46
N MET A 545 -5.94 19.49 50.24
CA MET A 545 -6.53 20.51 51.09
C MET A 545 -7.10 21.64 50.20
N LEU A 546 -8.37 21.98 50.45
CA LEU A 546 -9.03 23.17 49.93
C LEU A 546 -8.37 24.45 50.49
N PRO A 547 -8.19 25.52 49.71
CA PRO A 547 -7.80 26.82 50.24
C PRO A 547 -9.04 27.56 50.71
N ASP A 548 -9.18 27.74 52.02
CA ASP A 548 -10.18 28.66 52.57
C ASP A 548 -9.51 29.93 53.12
N GLN A 549 -10.13 31.05 52.78
CA GLN A 549 -9.71 32.40 53.08
C GLN A 549 -9.79 32.69 54.58
N ARG A 550 -8.79 33.41 55.12
CA ARG A 550 -9.01 34.46 56.14
C ARG A 550 -7.75 35.29 56.40
N ARG A 551 -7.88 36.58 56.07
CA ARG A 551 -7.50 37.78 56.84
C ARG A 551 -6.15 37.80 57.58
N GLY A 552 -5.37 38.85 57.30
CA GLY A 552 -4.66 39.57 58.38
C GLY A 552 -3.36 40.29 57.98
N LYS A 553 -3.51 41.58 57.67
CA LYS A 553 -2.55 42.70 57.83
C LYS A 553 -1.17 42.40 58.46
N ALA A 554 -0.11 42.90 57.80
CA ALA A 554 0.88 43.86 58.33
C ALA A 554 2.12 43.86 57.38
N LEU A 555 2.38 44.95 56.65
CA LEU A 555 3.35 46.01 56.98
C LEU A 555 4.82 45.54 56.84
N LEU A 556 5.52 46.00 55.79
CA LEU A 556 6.69 46.91 55.84
C LEU A 556 7.58 46.85 54.58
N LEU A 557 7.63 48.00 53.91
CA LEU A 557 8.79 48.70 53.32
C LEU A 557 9.77 48.00 52.35
N ARG A 558 9.67 48.50 51.10
CA ARG A 558 10.69 48.88 50.09
C ARG A 558 12.04 49.37 50.64
N PRO A 559 13.12 49.52 49.83
CA PRO A 559 13.18 49.82 48.37
C PRO A 559 13.20 48.62 47.42
#